data_AF-A0A4V1ZDJ9-F1
#
_entry.id   AF-A0A4V1ZDJ9-F1
#
_cell.length_a   1.000
_cell.length_b   1.000
_cell.length_c   1.000
_cell.angle_alpha   90.00
_cell.angle_beta   90.00
_cell.angle_gamma   90.00
#
_symmetry.space_group_name_H-M   'P 1'
#
loop_
_entity.id
_entity.type
_entity.pdbx_description
1 polymer ?
#
loop_
_entity_poly.entity_id
_entity_poly.type
_entity_poly.pdbx_seq_one_letter_code
_entity_poly.pdbx_strand_id
1 'polypeptide(L)'
;MRNNIDKETYTWTSKVFGLLGVLLLLVNIFLYFSTNPAHVMAFKFSSAVMFLLLAVVVWLRLEYLKVFKVAVYKARRVPMWASIFVFVAVAFTRLF
;
A
#
# COMPACT_ATOMS: atom_id res chain seq x y z
N MET A 1 -16.14 -24.04 5.89
CA MET A 1 -14.68 -24.21 5.77
C MET A 1 -14.03 -23.21 4.79
N ARG A 2 -14.59 -22.99 3.59
CA ARG A 2 -14.06 -22.04 2.57
C ARG A 2 -13.80 -20.61 3.09
N ASN A 3 -14.74 -20.03 3.84
CA ASN A 3 -14.60 -18.68 4.43
C ASN A 3 -13.40 -18.51 5.38
N ASN A 4 -12.93 -19.57 6.04
CA ASN A 4 -11.77 -19.48 6.94
C ASN A 4 -10.45 -19.49 6.15
N ILE A 5 -10.37 -20.30 5.09
CA ILE A 5 -9.20 -20.36 4.20
C ILE A 5 -9.01 -18.99 3.54
N ASP A 6 -10.07 -18.42 2.98
CA ASP A 6 -10.00 -17.10 2.32
C ASP A 6 -9.54 -16.01 3.30
N LYS A 7 -10.05 -16.03 4.55
CA LYS A 7 -9.68 -15.07 5.60
C LYS A 7 -8.20 -15.17 6.00
N GLU A 8 -7.67 -16.39 6.06
CA GLU A 8 -6.26 -16.65 6.35
C GLU A 8 -5.37 -16.17 5.19
N THR A 9 -5.77 -16.45 3.94
CA THR A 9 -5.09 -15.94 2.75
C THR A 9 -5.01 -14.42 2.75
N TYR A 10 -6.11 -13.70 2.99
CA TYR A 10 -6.10 -12.23 3.10
C TYR A 10 -5.14 -11.73 4.19
N THR A 11 -5.11 -12.41 5.33
CA THR A 11 -4.25 -12.04 6.45
C THR A 11 -2.78 -12.25 6.07
N TRP A 12 -2.45 -13.38 5.45
CA TRP A 12 -1.11 -13.67 4.96
C TRP A 12 -0.67 -12.66 3.89
N THR A 13 -1.50 -12.40 2.88
CA THR A 13 -1.24 -11.41 1.83
C THR A 13 -0.98 -10.02 2.42
N SER A 14 -1.76 -9.59 3.42
CA SER A 14 -1.54 -8.30 4.09
C SER A 14 -0.19 -8.22 4.82
N LYS A 15 0.29 -9.33 5.41
CA LYS A 15 1.60 -9.41 6.05
C LYS A 15 2.74 -9.35 5.03
N VAL A 16 2.59 -10.05 3.91
CA VAL A 16 3.57 -10.01 2.80
C VAL A 16 3.71 -8.60 2.26
N PHE A 17 2.60 -7.90 1.99
CA PHE A 17 2.66 -6.50 1.57
C PHE A 17 3.26 -5.59 2.64
N GLY A 18 2.97 -5.83 3.93
CA GLY A 18 3.62 -5.13 5.02
C GLY A 18 5.14 -5.27 5.00
N LEU A 19 5.64 -6.49 4.79
CA LEU A 19 7.08 -6.76 4.69
C LEU A 19 7.70 -6.06 3.47
N LEU A 20 7.05 -6.12 2.30
CA LEU A 20 7.49 -5.40 1.11
C LEU A 20 7.52 -3.88 1.33
N GLY A 21 6.52 -3.33 2.03
CA GLY A 21 6.49 -1.92 2.40
C GLY A 21 7.64 -1.50 3.31
N VAL A 22 8.00 -2.33 4.30
CA VAL A 22 9.16 -2.09 5.17
C VAL A 22 10.47 -2.12 4.38
N LEU A 23 10.64 -3.10 3.48
CA LEU A 23 11.82 -3.16 2.61
C LEU A 23 11.92 -1.92 1.71
N LEU A 24 10.82 -1.49 1.09
CA LEU A 24 10.77 -0.28 0.28
C LEU A 24 11.08 0.98 1.10
N LEU A 25 10.62 1.04 2.35
CA LEU A 25 10.95 2.15 3.25
C LEU A 25 12.45 2.22 3.51
N LEU A 26 13.10 1.09 3.80
CA LEU A 26 14.55 1.03 3.98
C LEU A 26 15.32 1.45 2.72
N VAL A 27 14.87 0.99 1.55
CA VAL A 27 15.44 1.43 0.25
C VAL A 27 15.29 2.94 0.07
N ASN A 28 14.12 3.51 0.37
CA ASN A 28 13.90 4.96 0.27
C ASN A 28 14.81 5.74 1.24
N ILE A 29 15.01 5.25 2.47
CA ILE A 29 15.92 5.88 3.45
C ILE A 29 17.35 5.88 2.90
N PHE A 30 17.83 4.74 2.37
CA PHE A 30 19.16 4.66 1.77
C PHE A 30 19.33 5.62 0.59
N LEU A 31 18.34 5.65 -0.31
CA LEU A 31 18.37 6.52 -1.50
C LEU A 31 18.30 8.01 -1.13
N TYR A 32 17.57 8.36 -0.07
CA TYR A 32 17.44 9.74 0.40
C TYR A 32 18.79 10.34 0.87
N PHE A 33 19.62 9.55 1.54
CA PHE A 33 20.95 9.99 2.00
C PHE A 33 22.04 9.85 0.94
N SER A 34 21.72 9.31 -0.23
CA SER A 34 22.73 9.08 -1.27
C SER A 34 23.05 10.36 -2.03
N THR A 35 24.34 10.64 -2.21
CA THR A 35 24.84 11.77 -3.00
C THR A 35 24.97 11.47 -4.49
N ASN A 36 24.68 10.23 -4.91
CA ASN A 36 24.80 9.82 -6.31
C ASN A 36 23.61 10.36 -7.14
N PRO A 37 23.85 11.15 -8.20
CA PRO A 37 22.79 11.71 -9.03
C PRO A 37 21.91 10.64 -9.71
N ALA A 38 22.45 9.45 -9.99
CA ALA A 38 21.67 8.34 -10.53
C ALA A 38 20.61 7.82 -9.54
N HIS A 39 20.80 8.02 -8.23
CA HIS A 39 19.88 7.56 -7.19
C HIS A 39 18.67 8.49 -7.01
N VAL A 40 18.70 9.71 -7.55
CA VAL A 40 17.57 10.65 -7.48
C VAL A 40 16.35 10.12 -8.24
N MET A 41 16.57 9.56 -9.44
CA MET A 41 15.49 8.95 -10.22
C MET A 41 14.98 7.66 -9.55
N ALA A 42 15.88 6.84 -9.00
CA ALA A 42 15.50 5.66 -8.23
C ALA A 42 14.68 6.00 -6.99
N PHE A 43 14.98 7.11 -6.30
CA PHE A 43 14.23 7.59 -5.14
C PHE A 43 12.81 8.02 -5.53
N LYS A 44 12.66 8.79 -6.62
CA LYS A 44 11.34 9.17 -7.15
C LYS A 44 10.49 7.94 -7.49
N PHE A 45 11.08 6.96 -8.17
CA PHE A 45 10.40 5.71 -8.49
C PHE A 45 10.03 4.90 -7.25
N SER A 46 11.00 4.66 -6.35
CA SER A 46 10.79 3.88 -5.13
C SER A 46 9.73 4.49 -4.21
N SER A 47 9.73 5.82 -4.06
CA SER A 47 8.71 6.52 -3.28
C SER A 47 7.32 6.44 -3.91
N ALA A 48 7.22 6.54 -5.23
CA ALA A 48 5.95 6.34 -5.94
C ALA A 48 5.41 4.91 -5.76
N VAL A 49 6.27 3.90 -5.91
CA VAL A 49 5.92 2.48 -5.68
C VAL A 49 5.46 2.25 -4.25
N MET A 50 6.09 2.89 -3.26
CA MET A 50 5.66 2.82 -1.86
C MET A 50 4.23 3.33 -1.68
N PHE A 51 3.86 4.46 -2.29
CA PHE A 51 2.49 4.98 -2.22
C PHE A 51 1.49 4.09 -2.95
N LEU A 52 1.85 3.52 -4.11
CA LEU A 52 1.00 2.54 -4.79
C LEU A 52 0.79 1.27 -3.94
N LEU A 53 1.83 0.81 -3.26
CA LEU A 53 1.71 -0.34 -2.36
C LEU A 53 0.77 -0.04 -1.18
N LEU A 54 0.81 1.16 -0.61
CA LEU A 54 -0.15 1.61 0.40
C LEU A 54 -1.59 1.63 -0.13
N ALA A 55 -1.80 2.10 -1.37
CA ALA A 55 -3.11 2.07 -2.03
C ALA A 55 -3.64 0.63 -2.16
N VAL A 56 -2.80 -0.31 -2.61
CA VAL A 56 -3.15 -1.73 -2.73
C VAL A 56 -3.48 -2.35 -1.37
N VAL A 57 -2.72 -2.04 -0.32
CA VAL A 57 -2.99 -2.55 1.04
C VAL A 57 -4.33 -2.04 1.59
N VAL A 58 -4.62 -0.75 1.40
CA VAL A 58 -5.93 -0.19 1.82
C VAL A 58 -7.07 -0.79 1.01
N TRP A 59 -6.87 -1.02 -0.29
CA TRP A 59 -7.85 -1.68 -1.14
C TRP A 59 -8.12 -3.13 -0.71
N LEU A 60 -7.07 -3.92 -0.44
CA LEU A 60 -7.21 -5.28 0.09
C LEU A 60 -7.95 -5.30 1.43
N ARG A 61 -7.67 -4.31 2.30
CA ARG A 61 -8.40 -4.15 3.56
C ARG A 61 -9.88 -3.83 3.32
N LEU A 62 -10.20 -3.03 2.31
CA LEU A 62 -11.59 -2.75 1.93
C LEU A 62 -12.33 -4.01 1.48
N GLU A 63 -11.72 -4.80 0.59
CA GLU A 63 -12.30 -6.06 0.13
C GLU A 63 -12.48 -7.06 1.27
N TYR A 64 -11.49 -7.15 2.17
CA TYR A 64 -11.62 -7.95 3.40
C TYR A 64 -12.82 -7.51 4.25
N LEU A 65 -12.98 -6.21 4.48
CA LEU A 65 -14.08 -5.69 5.29
C LEU A 65 -15.44 -5.93 4.60
N LYS A 66 -15.49 -5.79 3.27
CA LYS A 66 -16.70 -6.03 2.47
C LYS A 66 -17.19 -7.48 2.62
N VAL A 67 -16.28 -8.44 2.63
CA VAL A 67 -16.62 -9.88 2.72
C VAL A 67 -16.86 -10.33 4.17
N PHE A 68 -16.02 -9.91 5.12
CA PHE A 68 -16.02 -10.48 6.48
C PHE A 68 -16.57 -9.56 7.57
N LYS A 69 -16.68 -8.25 7.34
CA LYS A 69 -17.10 -7.26 8.37
C LYS A 69 -17.94 -6.12 7.76
N VAL A 70 -19.12 -6.47 7.23
CA VAL A 70 -20.01 -5.57 6.47
C VAL A 70 -20.38 -4.28 7.22
N ALA A 71 -20.64 -4.35 8.53
CA ALA A 71 -20.97 -3.16 9.34
C ALA A 71 -19.82 -2.14 9.37
N VAL A 72 -18.58 -2.63 9.54
CA VAL A 72 -17.37 -1.79 9.54
C VAL A 72 -17.09 -1.26 8.13
N TYR A 73 -17.33 -2.07 7.10
CA TYR A 73 -17.20 -1.64 5.70
C TYR A 73 -18.11 -0.44 5.39
N LYS A 74 -19.40 -0.49 5.75
CA LYS A 74 -20.33 0.62 5.50
C LYS A 74 -19.86 1.94 6.14
N ALA A 75 -19.30 1.87 7.35
CA ALA A 75 -18.79 3.05 8.06
C ALA A 75 -17.46 3.59 7.50
N ARG A 76 -16.56 2.72 7.01
CA ARG A 76 -15.19 3.10 6.62
C ARG A 76 -14.92 3.14 5.12
N ARG A 77 -15.88 2.76 4.27
CA ARG A 77 -15.67 2.71 2.80
C ARG A 77 -15.20 4.04 2.22
N VAL A 78 -15.88 5.13 2.55
CA VAL A 78 -15.60 6.47 1.98
C VAL A 78 -14.20 6.96 2.38
N PRO A 79 -13.81 7.00 3.67
CA PRO A 79 -12.47 7.45 4.03
C PRO A 79 -11.36 6.56 3.45
N MET A 80 -11.59 5.24 3.34
CA MET A 80 -10.60 4.34 2.75
C MET A 80 -10.43 4.55 1.24
N TRP A 81 -11.52 4.75 0.49
CA TRP A 81 -11.44 5.10 -0.93
C TRP A 81 -10.77 6.45 -1.15
N ALA A 82 -11.04 7.44 -0.30
CA ALA A 82 -10.34 8.72 -0.34
C ALA A 82 -8.82 8.55 -0.12
N SER A 83 -8.41 7.73 0.86
CA SER A 83 -6.99 7.42 1.07
C SER A 83 -6.34 6.76 -0.15
N ILE A 84 -7.02 5.81 -0.80
CA ILE A 84 -6.52 5.19 -2.04
C ILE A 84 -6.28 6.24 -3.12
N PHE A 85 -7.26 7.12 -3.35
CA PHE A 85 -7.12 8.18 -4.35
C PHE A 85 -5.94 9.11 -4.04
N VAL A 86 -5.79 9.53 -2.79
CA VAL A 86 -4.66 10.36 -2.35
C VAL A 86 -3.33 9.65 -2.60
N PHE A 87 -3.20 8.38 -2.23
CA PHE A 87 -1.96 7.62 -2.44
C PHE A 87 -1.62 7.48 -3.93
N VAL A 88 -2.62 7.20 -4.78
CA VAL A 88 -2.40 7.13 -6.22
C VAL A 88 -1.97 8.49 -6.78
N ALA A 89 -2.67 9.57 -6.41
CA ALA A 89 -2.32 10.92 -6.86
C ALA A 89 -0.88 11.30 -6.45
N VAL A 90 -0.50 11.02 -5.19
CA VAL A 90 0.86 11.28 -4.70
C VAL A 90 1.88 10.44 -5.46
N ALA A 91 1.59 9.17 -5.76
CA ALA A 91 2.48 8.33 -6.56
C ALA A 91 2.73 8.92 -7.95
N PHE A 92 1.68 9.41 -8.62
CA PHE A 92 1.82 10.08 -9.92
C PHE A 92 2.67 11.35 -9.82
N THR A 93 2.43 12.22 -8.83
CA THR A 93 3.23 13.44 -8.63
C THR A 93 4.70 13.19 -8.28
N ARG A 94 5.06 11.96 -7.88
CA ARG A 94 6.46 11.59 -7.63
C ARG A 94 7.19 11.15 -8.89
N LEU A 95 6.46 10.60 -9.86
CA LEU A 95 7.00 10.09 -11.13
C LEU A 95 7.13 11.18 -12.20
N PHE A 96 6.18 12.12 -12.24
CA PHE A 96 6.10 13.21 -13.22
C PHE A 96 6.41 14.55 -12.54
#